data_AF-A0A8T0HZY1-F1
#
_entry.id   AF-A0A8T0HZY1-F1
#
_cell.length_a   1.000
_cell.length_b   1.000
_cell.length_c   1.000
_cell.angle_alpha   90.00
_cell.angle_beta   90.00
_cell.angle_gamma   90.00
#
_symmetry.space_group_name_H-M   'P 1'
#
loop_
_entity.id
_entity.type
_entity.pdbx_description
1 polymer ?
#
loop_
_entity_poly.entity_id
_entity_poly.type
_entity_poly.pdbx_seq_one_letter_code
_entity_poly.pdbx_strand_id
1 'polypeptide(L)'
;MEQLPSALLHVIVAKVPATDCARLACVARTWRQVTYQESLWESHCRSDFPLLEGLQLDPFDRPCPSWKATYEAWKSSRLFQRSKLCWDSLRSWAKNNFQEVATSLIPGASLEELAEAESVLKCRFPPAARLLYRLCNGQRIPQAELDCDDEYQEEAHYIGLIGGYNFSHHYVNVHLLSLRQVMSLTNRILPPLTRNRRHVIIAASSNLNKFFFLDCEDGNVYVGTRNLLVDGEMMVCVPERASTSEEETQDGMLRWLEHYAHCLQSGIFHVRTEEGSRSISLYPETEPYCTTAVTRGVQVRCSGVFVPELSRVEELDDSYWFSYSVRMRLLNPAPGQVDALNTCQLSDRHWVIRANDTVVAEVRGRAVIGMVCPLTLFIFKLPHFENHLFKFCTSALLS
;
A
#
# COMPACT_ATOMS: atom_id res chain seq x y z
N MET A 1 -48.33 0.62 24.13
CA MET A 1 -47.52 0.68 22.89
C MET A 1 -48.07 -0.22 21.77
N GLU A 2 -48.67 -1.37 22.06
CA GLU A 2 -49.28 -2.27 21.05
C GLU A 2 -50.53 -1.72 20.33
N GLN A 3 -51.04 -0.56 20.74
CA GLN A 3 -52.20 0.11 20.14
C GLN A 3 -51.82 1.20 19.10
N LEU A 4 -50.53 1.42 18.86
CA LEU A 4 -50.09 2.40 17.85
C LEU A 4 -50.30 1.83 16.43
N PRO A 5 -50.82 2.63 15.49
CA PRO A 5 -50.89 2.25 14.08
C PRO A 5 -49.54 1.81 13.52
N SER A 6 -49.53 0.75 12.69
CA SER A 6 -48.31 0.18 12.07
C SER A 6 -47.44 1.24 11.37
N ALA A 7 -48.06 2.25 10.74
CA ALA A 7 -47.35 3.35 10.10
C ALA A 7 -46.55 4.21 11.08
N LEU A 8 -47.09 4.51 12.28
CA LEU A 8 -46.37 5.26 13.31
C LEU A 8 -45.24 4.43 13.91
N LEU A 9 -45.46 3.12 14.08
CA LEU A 9 -44.41 2.21 14.52
C LEU A 9 -43.26 2.15 13.52
N HIS A 10 -43.54 2.14 12.21
CA HIS A 10 -42.52 2.16 11.16
C HIS A 10 -41.67 3.44 11.21
N VAL A 11 -42.29 4.62 11.37
CA VAL A 11 -41.56 5.89 11.52
C VAL A 11 -40.63 5.88 12.73
N ILE A 12 -41.06 5.31 13.85
CA ILE A 12 -40.24 5.19 15.06
C ILE A 12 -39.06 4.25 14.81
N VAL A 13 -39.32 3.05 14.27
CA VAL A 13 -38.30 2.03 14.01
C VAL A 13 -37.27 2.50 12.98
N ALA A 14 -37.68 3.28 11.97
CA ALA A 14 -36.77 3.85 10.97
C ALA A 14 -35.75 4.86 11.53
N LYS A 15 -35.93 5.34 12.77
CA LYS A 15 -34.98 6.22 13.46
C LYS A 15 -34.00 5.48 14.37
N VAL A 16 -34.16 4.17 14.51
CA VAL A 16 -33.41 3.33 15.43
C VAL A 16 -32.29 2.61 14.67
N PRO A 17 -31.11 2.36 15.26
CA PRO A 17 -30.04 1.60 14.59
C PRO A 17 -30.49 0.18 14.20
N ALA A 18 -29.93 -0.36 13.11
CA ALA A 18 -30.30 -1.68 12.60
C ALA A 18 -30.15 -2.82 13.64
N THR A 19 -29.18 -2.72 14.56
CA THR A 19 -29.00 -3.69 15.66
C THR A 19 -30.18 -3.69 16.62
N ASP A 20 -30.74 -2.52 16.90
CA ASP A 20 -31.89 -2.39 17.80
C ASP A 20 -33.19 -2.75 17.08
N CYS A 21 -33.30 -2.50 15.76
CA CYS A 21 -34.35 -3.05 14.92
C CYS A 21 -34.37 -4.59 14.98
N ALA A 22 -33.21 -5.24 14.91
CA ALA A 22 -33.11 -6.70 15.05
C ALA A 22 -33.56 -7.18 16.44
N ARG A 23 -33.19 -6.46 17.51
CA ARG A 23 -33.64 -6.78 18.88
C ARG A 23 -35.15 -6.62 19.03
N LEU A 24 -35.73 -5.54 18.51
CA LEU A 24 -37.19 -5.29 18.54
C LEU A 24 -37.96 -6.41 17.85
N ALA A 25 -37.42 -6.96 16.76
CA ALA A 25 -38.02 -8.10 16.05
C ALA A 25 -38.17 -9.36 16.92
N CYS A 26 -37.39 -9.48 18.00
CA CYS A 26 -37.43 -10.60 18.94
C CYS A 26 -38.39 -10.39 20.11
N VAL A 27 -38.86 -9.16 20.37
CA VAL A 27 -39.62 -8.81 21.58
C VAL A 27 -41.11 -9.14 21.45
N ALA A 28 -41.74 -8.85 20.30
CA ALA A 28 -43.14 -9.17 20.06
C ALA A 28 -43.45 -9.37 18.57
N ARG A 29 -44.56 -10.06 18.26
CA ARG A 29 -44.99 -10.33 16.87
C ARG A 29 -45.25 -9.05 16.07
N THR A 30 -45.86 -8.04 16.69
CA THR A 30 -46.15 -6.74 16.05
C THR A 30 -44.87 -6.03 15.63
N TRP A 31 -43.86 -5.98 16.51
CA TRP A 31 -42.55 -5.42 16.20
C TRP A 31 -41.81 -6.22 15.14
N ARG A 32 -41.93 -7.55 15.17
CA ARG A 32 -41.40 -8.42 14.11
C ARG A 32 -42.00 -8.09 12.75
N GLN A 33 -43.30 -7.83 12.65
CA GLN A 33 -43.93 -7.47 11.37
C GLN A 33 -43.44 -6.11 10.85
N VAL A 34 -43.31 -5.11 11.74
CA VAL A 34 -42.82 -3.77 11.38
C VAL A 34 -41.35 -3.80 10.95
N THR A 35 -40.52 -4.57 11.66
CA THR A 35 -39.09 -4.70 11.38
C THR A 35 -38.78 -5.59 10.18
N TYR A 36 -39.75 -6.29 9.58
CA TYR A 36 -39.54 -7.06 8.34
C TYR A 36 -39.88 -6.27 7.07
N GLN A 37 -40.22 -4.98 7.19
CA GLN A 37 -40.49 -4.13 6.03
C GLN A 37 -39.21 -3.90 5.21
N GLU A 38 -39.28 -4.11 3.90
CA GLU A 38 -38.13 -3.97 2.99
C GLU A 38 -37.58 -2.54 2.97
N SER A 39 -38.45 -1.53 3.00
CA SER A 39 -38.05 -0.12 2.98
C SER A 39 -37.20 0.29 4.19
N LEU A 40 -37.38 -0.37 5.33
CA LEU A 40 -36.57 -0.14 6.53
C LEU A 40 -35.13 -0.62 6.31
N TRP A 41 -34.96 -1.86 5.88
CA TRP A 41 -33.63 -2.44 5.66
C TRP A 41 -32.93 -1.85 4.46
N GLU A 42 -33.67 -1.42 3.43
CA GLU A 42 -33.13 -0.63 2.33
C GLU A 42 -32.49 0.66 2.84
N SER A 43 -33.21 1.39 3.71
CA SER A 43 -32.69 2.63 4.29
C SER A 43 -31.43 2.39 5.14
N HIS A 44 -31.40 1.31 5.94
CA HIS A 44 -30.20 0.92 6.69
C HIS A 44 -29.06 0.52 5.77
N CYS A 45 -29.31 -0.25 4.71
CA CYS A 45 -28.31 -0.63 3.73
C CYS A 45 -27.69 0.59 3.04
N ARG A 46 -28.52 1.54 2.58
CA ARG A 46 -28.05 2.78 1.94
C ARG A 46 -27.23 3.66 2.87
N SER A 47 -27.57 3.69 4.16
CA SER A 47 -26.85 4.44 5.18
C SER A 47 -25.50 3.80 5.54
N ASP A 48 -25.50 2.50 5.84
CA ASP A 48 -24.35 1.81 6.42
C ASP A 48 -23.38 1.27 5.34
N PHE A 49 -23.91 0.97 4.15
CA PHE A 49 -23.17 0.43 3.01
C PHE A 49 -23.44 1.24 1.73
N PRO A 50 -22.90 2.47 1.62
CA PRO A 50 -23.10 3.33 0.45
C PRO A 50 -22.73 2.68 -0.89
N LEU A 51 -21.84 1.67 -0.85
CA LEU A 51 -21.40 0.89 -2.00
C LEU A 51 -22.54 0.17 -2.74
N LEU A 52 -23.65 -0.12 -2.07
CA LEU A 52 -24.74 -0.89 -2.65
C LEU A 52 -25.45 -0.19 -3.81
N GLU A 53 -25.34 1.14 -3.95
CA GLU A 53 -25.96 1.92 -5.03
C GLU A 53 -27.48 1.65 -5.22
N GLY A 54 -28.16 1.15 -4.17
CA GLY A 54 -29.57 0.77 -4.24
C GLY A 54 -29.86 -0.62 -4.82
N LEU A 55 -28.84 -1.48 -4.93
CA LEU A 55 -28.97 -2.87 -5.37
C LEU A 55 -29.00 -3.84 -4.19
N GLN A 56 -29.77 -4.93 -4.31
CA GLN A 56 -29.82 -6.03 -3.33
C GLN A 56 -28.73 -7.07 -3.64
N LEU A 57 -27.48 -6.70 -3.41
CA LEU A 57 -26.31 -7.55 -3.68
C LEU A 57 -25.55 -7.85 -2.39
N ASP A 58 -24.97 -9.03 -2.28
CA ASP A 58 -23.99 -9.33 -1.23
C ASP A 58 -22.62 -8.69 -1.54
N PRO A 59 -21.62 -8.76 -0.64
CA PRO A 59 -20.27 -8.23 -0.89
C PRO A 59 -19.52 -8.87 -2.07
N PHE A 60 -20.03 -9.97 -2.61
CA PHE A 60 -19.48 -10.72 -3.75
C PHE A 60 -20.28 -10.46 -5.04
N ASP A 61 -21.14 -9.43 -5.02
CA ASP A 61 -22.00 -9.01 -6.13
C ASP A 61 -23.06 -10.07 -6.53
N ARG A 62 -23.48 -10.92 -5.58
CA ARG A 62 -24.54 -11.91 -5.81
C ARG A 62 -25.89 -11.37 -5.34
N PRO A 63 -26.99 -11.62 -6.09
CA PRO A 63 -28.33 -11.20 -5.68
C PRO A 63 -28.74 -11.77 -4.33
N CYS A 64 -29.27 -10.92 -3.46
CA CYS A 64 -29.87 -11.31 -2.19
C CYS A 64 -31.40 -11.38 -2.31
N PRO A 65 -32.08 -12.25 -1.55
CA PRO A 65 -33.53 -12.41 -1.62
C PRO A 65 -34.32 -11.26 -0.97
N SER A 66 -33.67 -10.42 -0.16
CA SER A 66 -34.29 -9.28 0.54
C SER A 66 -33.25 -8.28 1.02
N TRP A 67 -33.67 -7.05 1.32
CA TRP A 67 -32.79 -6.03 1.91
C TRP A 67 -32.26 -6.42 3.28
N LYS A 68 -33.03 -7.19 4.04
CA LYS A 68 -32.57 -7.73 5.32
C LYS A 68 -31.44 -8.74 5.14
N ALA A 69 -31.58 -9.65 4.17
CA ALA A 69 -30.53 -10.61 3.85
C ALA A 69 -29.27 -9.91 3.31
N THR A 70 -29.45 -8.87 2.50
CA THR A 70 -28.35 -7.98 2.07
C THR A 70 -27.63 -7.38 3.28
N TYR A 71 -28.36 -6.75 4.21
CA TYR A 71 -27.77 -6.13 5.38
C TYR A 71 -26.98 -7.15 6.22
N GLU A 72 -27.54 -8.33 6.44
CA GLU A 72 -26.89 -9.41 7.19
C GLU A 72 -25.59 -9.86 6.50
N ALA A 73 -25.62 -10.12 5.19
CA ALA A 73 -24.46 -10.55 4.42
C ALA A 73 -23.30 -9.54 4.46
N TRP A 74 -23.59 -8.24 4.33
CA TRP A 74 -22.59 -7.18 4.45
C TRP A 74 -22.07 -7.01 5.87
N LYS A 75 -22.97 -7.11 6.86
CA LYS A 75 -22.59 -6.98 8.26
C LYS A 75 -21.71 -8.14 8.73
N SER A 76 -21.95 -9.37 8.24
CA SER A 76 -21.20 -10.56 8.62
C SER A 76 -19.93 -10.80 7.80
N SER A 77 -19.78 -10.17 6.63
CA SER A 77 -18.62 -10.38 5.76
C SER A 77 -17.33 -9.87 6.39
N ARG A 78 -16.42 -10.79 6.70
CA ARG A 78 -15.09 -10.46 7.23
C ARG A 78 -14.26 -9.73 6.19
N LEU A 79 -14.40 -10.12 4.92
CA LEU A 79 -13.69 -9.50 3.81
C LEU A 79 -14.06 -8.01 3.69
N PHE A 80 -15.35 -7.67 3.69
CA PHE A 80 -15.78 -6.27 3.64
C PHE A 80 -15.29 -5.47 4.85
N GLN A 81 -15.42 -6.02 6.07
CA GLN A 81 -14.96 -5.35 7.29
C GLN A 81 -13.46 -5.02 7.24
N ARG A 82 -12.64 -5.97 6.79
CA ARG A 82 -11.20 -5.79 6.62
C ARG A 82 -10.88 -4.75 5.54
N SER A 83 -11.49 -4.84 4.36
CA SER A 83 -11.30 -3.87 3.28
C SER A 83 -11.68 -2.46 3.71
N LYS A 84 -12.80 -2.30 4.43
CA LYS A 84 -13.24 -1.01 4.97
C LYS A 84 -12.25 -0.47 6.00
N LEU A 85 -11.83 -1.29 6.97
CA LEU A 85 -10.87 -0.88 7.99
C LEU A 85 -9.52 -0.48 7.39
N CYS A 86 -9.03 -1.22 6.39
CA CYS A 86 -7.81 -0.91 5.66
C CYS A 86 -7.90 0.46 5.00
N TRP A 87 -8.98 0.74 4.24
CA TRP A 87 -9.15 2.04 3.59
C TRP A 87 -9.40 3.19 4.56
N ASP A 88 -10.19 2.98 5.62
CA ASP A 88 -10.42 4.00 6.65
C ASP A 88 -9.10 4.37 7.34
N SER A 89 -8.25 3.36 7.60
CA SER A 89 -6.90 3.53 8.14
C SER A 89 -5.99 4.36 7.22
N LEU A 90 -5.92 4.00 5.93
CA LEU A 90 -5.12 4.72 4.94
C LEU A 90 -5.60 6.16 4.76
N ARG A 91 -6.92 6.37 4.63
CA ARG A 91 -7.51 7.71 4.48
C ARG A 91 -7.27 8.57 5.70
N SER A 92 -7.43 8.03 6.90
CA SER A 92 -7.17 8.75 8.15
C SER A 92 -5.70 9.14 8.27
N TRP A 93 -4.79 8.20 8.00
CA TRP A 93 -3.36 8.47 8.03
C TRP A 93 -2.96 9.55 7.00
N ALA A 94 -3.44 9.44 5.75
CA ALA A 94 -3.12 10.40 4.71
C ALA A 94 -3.63 11.81 5.06
N LYS A 95 -4.87 11.95 5.56
CA LYS A 95 -5.40 13.26 5.99
C LYS A 95 -4.55 13.92 7.08
N ASN A 96 -4.02 13.12 8.00
CA ASN A 96 -3.25 13.64 9.13
C ASN A 96 -1.78 13.92 8.81
N ASN A 97 -1.20 13.21 7.83
CA ASN A 97 0.25 13.23 7.58
C ASN A 97 0.63 13.74 6.19
N PHE A 98 -0.21 13.50 5.17
CA PHE A 98 0.07 13.84 3.77
C PHE A 98 -1.21 14.16 2.98
N GLN A 99 -1.69 15.39 3.15
CA GLN A 99 -2.98 15.85 2.61
C GLN A 99 -3.05 15.77 1.07
N GLU A 100 -1.92 15.92 0.41
CA GLU A 100 -1.74 15.80 -1.05
C GLU A 100 -2.18 14.40 -1.52
N VAL A 101 -1.69 13.34 -0.87
CA VAL A 101 -2.13 11.95 -1.14
C VAL A 101 -3.61 11.79 -0.82
N ALA A 102 -4.08 12.32 0.31
CA ALA A 102 -5.50 12.21 0.68
C ALA A 102 -6.44 12.83 -0.37
N THR A 103 -6.01 13.92 -0.99
CA THR A 103 -6.77 14.66 -2.02
C THR A 103 -6.72 13.97 -3.39
N SER A 104 -5.67 13.19 -3.65
CA SER A 104 -5.53 12.41 -4.88
C SER A 104 -6.47 11.20 -4.96
N LEU A 105 -6.99 10.69 -3.83
CA LEU A 105 -7.81 9.48 -3.79
C LEU A 105 -9.15 9.68 -4.51
N ILE A 106 -9.46 8.79 -5.44
CA ILE A 106 -10.70 8.83 -6.22
C ILE A 106 -11.83 8.14 -5.42
N PRO A 107 -13.09 8.61 -5.54
CA PRO A 107 -14.25 7.86 -5.08
C PRO A 107 -14.24 6.40 -5.55
N GLY A 108 -15.01 5.56 -4.86
CA GLY A 108 -15.20 4.16 -5.23
C GLY A 108 -15.66 3.97 -6.67
N ALA A 109 -15.19 2.89 -7.31
CA ALA A 109 -15.65 2.52 -8.65
C ALA A 109 -17.07 1.95 -8.61
N SER A 110 -17.86 2.26 -9.63
CA SER A 110 -19.18 1.64 -9.82
C SER A 110 -19.05 0.19 -10.30
N LEU A 111 -20.14 -0.58 -10.23
CA LEU A 111 -20.17 -1.93 -10.80
C LEU A 111 -20.00 -1.93 -12.32
N GLU A 112 -20.45 -0.86 -12.99
CA GLU A 112 -20.34 -0.68 -14.43
C GLU A 112 -18.89 -0.45 -14.84
N GLU A 113 -18.15 0.41 -14.12
CA GLU A 113 -16.71 0.64 -14.35
C GLU A 113 -15.90 -0.63 -14.12
N LEU A 114 -16.24 -1.43 -13.09
CA LEU A 114 -15.62 -2.73 -12.87
C LEU A 114 -15.92 -3.72 -13.99
N ALA A 115 -17.18 -3.80 -14.43
CA ALA A 115 -17.58 -4.70 -15.52
C ALA A 115 -16.91 -4.32 -16.85
N GLU A 116 -16.77 -3.02 -17.13
CA GLU A 116 -15.99 -2.52 -18.28
C GLU A 116 -14.53 -2.96 -18.18
N ALA A 117 -13.88 -2.73 -17.05
CA ALA A 117 -12.49 -3.11 -16.85
C ALA A 117 -12.25 -4.61 -17.02
N GLU A 118 -13.10 -5.45 -16.43
CA GLU A 118 -13.02 -6.91 -16.55
C GLU A 118 -13.25 -7.38 -17.99
N SER A 119 -14.15 -6.72 -18.72
CA SER A 119 -14.43 -7.00 -20.14
C SER A 119 -13.23 -6.65 -21.02
N VAL A 120 -12.66 -5.45 -20.86
CA VAL A 120 -11.50 -4.98 -21.62
C VAL A 120 -10.26 -5.83 -21.34
N LEU A 121 -10.02 -6.17 -20.07
CA LEU A 121 -8.87 -6.95 -19.64
C LEU A 121 -9.06 -8.46 -19.83
N LYS A 122 -10.28 -8.92 -20.15
CA LYS A 122 -10.66 -10.32 -20.32
C LYS A 122 -10.35 -11.20 -19.10
N CYS A 123 -10.42 -10.61 -17.91
CA CYS A 123 -10.25 -11.32 -16.64
C CYS A 123 -11.20 -10.75 -15.59
N ARG A 124 -11.70 -11.61 -14.70
CA ARG A 124 -12.51 -11.19 -13.55
C ARG A 124 -11.61 -10.88 -12.37
N PHE A 125 -11.80 -9.75 -11.71
CA PHE A 125 -11.05 -9.42 -10.51
C PHE A 125 -11.47 -10.32 -9.34
N PRO A 126 -10.51 -10.72 -8.47
CA PRO A 126 -10.81 -11.39 -7.22
C PRO A 126 -11.77 -10.57 -6.35
N PRO A 127 -12.63 -11.20 -5.52
CA PRO A 127 -13.59 -10.49 -4.69
C PRO A 127 -12.98 -9.39 -3.81
N ALA A 128 -11.80 -9.66 -3.23
CA ALA A 128 -11.08 -8.68 -2.40
C ALA A 128 -10.68 -7.44 -3.21
N ALA A 129 -10.15 -7.63 -4.43
CA ALA A 129 -9.76 -6.55 -5.32
C ALA A 129 -10.98 -5.72 -5.77
N ARG A 130 -12.10 -6.38 -6.13
CA ARG A 130 -13.35 -5.70 -6.46
C ARG A 130 -13.82 -4.82 -5.32
N LEU A 131 -13.87 -5.33 -4.09
CA LEU A 131 -14.27 -4.56 -2.91
C LEU A 131 -13.33 -3.38 -2.65
N LEU A 132 -12.02 -3.57 -2.81
CA LEU A 132 -11.04 -2.47 -2.66
C LEU A 132 -11.29 -1.35 -3.68
N TYR A 133 -11.52 -1.68 -4.95
CA TYR A 133 -11.82 -0.68 -5.99
C TYR A 133 -13.18 -0.01 -5.79
N ARG A 134 -14.19 -0.75 -5.31
CA ARG A 134 -15.48 -0.16 -4.91
C ARG A 134 -15.33 0.81 -3.74
N LEU A 135 -14.36 0.60 -2.84
CA LEU A 135 -14.08 1.54 -1.74
C LEU A 135 -13.23 2.74 -2.18
N CYS A 136 -12.36 2.58 -3.17
CA CYS A 136 -11.52 3.65 -3.73
C CYS A 136 -10.99 3.24 -5.10
N ASN A 137 -11.27 4.03 -6.14
CA ASN A 137 -10.82 3.77 -7.50
C ASN A 137 -9.39 4.31 -7.76
N GLY A 138 -8.44 3.97 -6.87
CA GLY A 138 -7.05 4.41 -6.98
C GLY A 138 -6.84 5.93 -6.78
N GLN A 139 -5.81 6.46 -7.43
CA GLN A 139 -5.42 7.87 -7.37
C GLN A 139 -5.67 8.59 -8.70
N ARG A 140 -5.96 9.89 -8.61
CA ARG A 140 -6.00 10.79 -9.75
C ARG A 140 -4.57 11.15 -10.15
N ILE A 141 -4.08 10.48 -11.17
CA ILE A 141 -2.80 10.78 -11.83
C ILE A 141 -3.15 11.32 -13.23
N PRO A 142 -2.74 12.55 -13.58
CA PRO A 142 -2.92 13.09 -14.93
C PRO A 142 -2.40 12.12 -16.00
N GLN A 143 -3.20 11.88 -17.03
CA GLN A 143 -2.85 10.92 -18.08
C GLN A 143 -1.58 11.33 -18.84
N ALA A 144 -1.31 12.64 -18.93
CA ALA A 144 -0.06 13.20 -19.47
C ALA A 144 1.18 12.70 -18.70
N GLU A 145 1.10 12.51 -17.38
CA GLU A 145 2.23 12.01 -16.58
C GLU A 145 2.57 10.53 -16.85
N LEU A 146 1.66 9.79 -17.48
CA LEU A 146 1.88 8.41 -17.90
C LEU A 146 2.28 8.29 -19.38
N ASP A 147 2.09 9.36 -20.16
CA ASP A 147 2.23 9.37 -21.63
C ASP A 147 3.39 10.28 -22.11
N CYS A 148 3.90 11.17 -21.28
CA CYS A 148 4.93 12.15 -21.63
C CYS A 148 6.28 11.82 -20.96
N ASP A 149 7.35 11.77 -21.75
CA ASP A 149 8.75 11.85 -21.28
C ASP A 149 9.13 13.28 -20.83
N ASP A 150 8.16 14.19 -20.72
CA ASP A 150 8.41 15.59 -20.38
C ASP A 150 8.72 15.75 -18.90
N GLU A 151 9.97 16.11 -18.63
CA GLU A 151 10.66 16.34 -17.36
C GLU A 151 10.03 17.42 -16.44
N TYR A 152 8.86 17.99 -16.79
CA TYR A 152 8.39 19.28 -16.28
C TYR A 152 7.19 19.24 -15.32
N GLN A 153 6.71 18.07 -14.88
CA GLN A 153 5.68 17.98 -13.82
C GLN A 153 6.25 17.37 -12.54
N GLU A 154 7.29 18.01 -12.00
CA GLU A 154 8.02 17.55 -10.81
C GLU A 154 7.12 17.22 -9.62
N GLU A 155 6.10 18.03 -9.29
CA GLU A 155 5.38 17.89 -8.02
C GLU A 155 4.45 16.66 -7.94
N ALA A 156 3.75 16.31 -9.02
CA ALA A 156 2.79 15.21 -9.02
C ALA A 156 3.47 13.84 -8.93
N HIS A 157 4.71 13.73 -9.42
CA HIS A 157 5.51 12.53 -9.33
C HIS A 157 5.80 12.06 -7.90
N TYR A 158 5.59 12.90 -6.88
CA TYR A 158 5.88 12.59 -5.46
C TYR A 158 4.64 12.19 -4.64
N ILE A 159 3.44 12.21 -5.23
CA ILE A 159 2.15 12.05 -4.53
C ILE A 159 1.62 10.59 -4.61
N GLY A 160 2.51 9.60 -4.76
CA GLY A 160 2.14 8.19 -4.75
C GLY A 160 1.70 7.69 -3.38
N LEU A 161 0.51 7.08 -3.33
CA LEU A 161 -0.05 6.50 -2.11
C LEU A 161 0.85 5.40 -1.54
N ILE A 162 1.50 4.60 -2.40
CA ILE A 162 2.39 3.52 -1.99
C ILE A 162 3.78 4.07 -1.62
N GLY A 163 4.09 5.30 -2.05
CA GLY A 163 5.36 5.95 -1.78
C GLY A 163 6.53 5.34 -2.55
N GLY A 164 7.75 5.60 -2.09
CA GLY A 164 8.92 4.98 -2.67
C GLY A 164 10.23 5.42 -2.05
N TYR A 165 11.26 5.53 -2.87
CA TYR A 165 12.61 5.85 -2.45
C TYR A 165 13.36 6.54 -3.60
N ASN A 166 14.32 7.37 -3.23
CA ASN A 166 15.24 8.02 -4.14
C ASN A 166 16.68 7.63 -3.76
N PHE A 167 17.52 7.37 -4.76
CA PHE A 167 18.97 7.28 -4.63
C PHE A 167 19.64 7.50 -5.99
N SER A 168 20.74 8.25 -6.03
CA SER A 168 21.46 8.56 -7.28
C SER A 168 20.55 9.20 -8.34
N HIS A 169 20.37 8.53 -9.47
CA HIS A 169 19.45 8.90 -10.56
C HIS A 169 18.24 7.95 -10.61
N HIS A 170 18.06 7.13 -9.58
CA HIS A 170 16.95 6.19 -9.47
C HIS A 170 15.92 6.73 -8.50
N TYR A 171 14.83 7.21 -9.07
CA TYR A 171 13.68 7.70 -8.32
C TYR A 171 12.51 6.75 -8.51
N VAL A 172 11.86 6.35 -7.42
CA VAL A 172 10.63 5.55 -7.45
C VAL A 172 9.64 6.18 -6.50
N ASN A 173 8.42 6.39 -7.00
CA ASN A 173 7.28 6.79 -6.21
C ASN A 173 6.02 6.22 -6.85
N VAL A 174 5.34 5.35 -6.11
CA VAL A 174 4.37 4.41 -6.67
C VAL A 174 2.96 4.88 -6.34
N HIS A 175 2.17 4.96 -7.40
CA HIS A 175 0.76 5.31 -7.31
C HIS A 175 -0.10 4.05 -7.39
N LEU A 176 -1.21 4.03 -6.64
CA LEU A 176 -2.27 3.05 -6.84
C LEU A 176 -3.13 3.51 -8.02
N LEU A 177 -3.24 2.70 -9.07
CA LEU A 177 -3.87 3.07 -10.32
C LEU A 177 -5.39 2.99 -10.25
N SER A 178 -6.07 3.92 -10.91
CA SER A 178 -7.51 3.82 -11.21
C SER A 178 -7.79 2.74 -12.24
N LEU A 179 -9.00 2.17 -12.27
CA LEU A 179 -9.39 1.13 -13.24
C LEU A 179 -9.12 1.54 -14.69
N ARG A 180 -9.33 2.81 -15.04
CA ARG A 180 -9.01 3.35 -16.36
C ARG A 180 -7.52 3.22 -16.70
N GLN A 181 -6.65 3.50 -15.72
CA GLN A 181 -5.21 3.37 -15.89
C GLN A 181 -4.76 1.91 -15.87
N VAL A 182 -5.37 1.07 -15.04
CA VAL A 182 -5.16 -0.39 -15.04
C VAL A 182 -5.40 -0.93 -16.45
N MET A 183 -6.54 -0.58 -17.08
CA MET A 183 -6.85 -0.96 -18.46
C MET A 183 -5.81 -0.47 -19.46
N SER A 184 -5.45 0.82 -19.39
CA SER A 184 -4.51 1.44 -20.34
C SER A 184 -3.11 0.83 -20.23
N LEU A 185 -2.53 0.82 -19.03
CA LEU A 185 -1.15 0.37 -18.79
C LEU A 185 -1.00 -1.14 -19.01
N THR A 186 -1.97 -1.95 -18.57
CA THR A 186 -1.94 -3.40 -18.79
C THR A 186 -1.91 -3.73 -20.28
N ASN A 187 -2.74 -3.08 -21.10
CA ASN A 187 -2.75 -3.31 -22.54
C ASN A 187 -1.49 -2.79 -23.26
N ARG A 188 -0.90 -1.70 -22.76
CA ARG A 188 0.28 -1.04 -23.35
C ARG A 188 1.59 -1.77 -23.02
N ILE A 189 1.78 -2.16 -21.75
CA ILE A 189 3.09 -2.56 -21.22
C ILE A 189 3.28 -4.07 -21.24
N LEU A 190 2.25 -4.86 -20.92
CA LEU A 190 2.44 -6.31 -20.81
C LEU A 190 2.69 -6.93 -22.19
N PRO A 191 3.85 -7.61 -22.39
CA PRO A 191 4.15 -8.30 -23.63
C PRO A 191 3.07 -9.34 -23.97
N PRO A 192 2.86 -9.66 -25.26
CA PRO A 192 1.93 -10.72 -25.66
C PRO A 192 2.20 -12.07 -24.98
N LEU A 193 3.47 -12.35 -24.63
CA LEU A 193 3.92 -13.58 -23.97
C LEU A 193 3.42 -13.70 -22.51
N THR A 194 3.26 -12.59 -21.79
CA THR A 194 2.75 -12.58 -20.41
C THR A 194 1.22 -12.53 -20.35
N ARG A 195 0.52 -12.29 -21.48
CA ARG A 195 -0.96 -12.27 -21.57
C ARG A 195 -1.63 -13.61 -21.30
N ASN A 196 -0.88 -14.71 -21.32
CA ASN A 196 -1.42 -16.02 -20.93
C ASN A 196 -1.70 -16.11 -19.42
N ARG A 197 -1.14 -15.21 -18.62
CA ARG A 197 -1.41 -15.12 -17.20
C ARG A 197 -2.35 -13.94 -16.96
N ARG A 198 -3.38 -14.10 -16.13
CA ARG A 198 -4.42 -13.08 -15.89
C ARG A 198 -3.92 -11.93 -15.00
N HIS A 199 -2.72 -11.42 -15.29
CA HIS A 199 -2.07 -10.33 -14.56
C HIS A 199 -2.58 -8.99 -15.06
N VAL A 200 -2.83 -8.08 -14.12
CA VAL A 200 -3.16 -6.68 -14.41
C VAL A 200 -2.23 -5.76 -13.63
N ILE A 201 -1.88 -4.60 -14.17
CA ILE A 201 -1.04 -3.62 -13.49
C ILE A 201 -1.91 -2.77 -12.56
N ILE A 202 -1.75 -2.93 -11.24
CA ILE A 202 -2.57 -2.23 -10.23
C ILE A 202 -1.87 -1.04 -9.57
N ALA A 203 -0.54 -1.00 -9.62
CA ALA A 203 0.25 0.13 -9.14
C ALA A 203 1.50 0.30 -10.01
N ALA A 204 1.94 1.53 -10.22
CA ALA A 204 3.13 1.83 -11.01
C ALA A 204 3.87 3.05 -10.46
N SER A 205 5.19 3.09 -10.65
CA SER A 205 5.96 4.30 -10.38
C SER A 205 5.73 5.36 -11.45
N SER A 206 5.87 6.63 -11.07
CA SER A 206 5.64 7.77 -11.96
C SER A 206 6.51 7.73 -13.22
N ASN A 207 7.74 7.23 -13.11
CA ASN A 207 8.67 7.05 -14.22
C ASN A 207 8.58 5.68 -14.91
N LEU A 208 7.55 4.88 -14.61
CA LEU A 208 7.30 3.57 -15.22
C LEU A 208 8.47 2.57 -15.09
N ASN A 209 9.34 2.74 -14.11
CA ASN A 209 10.43 1.81 -13.81
C ASN A 209 10.02 0.68 -12.88
N LYS A 210 8.90 0.83 -12.15
CA LYS A 210 8.42 -0.16 -11.19
C LYS A 210 6.93 -0.41 -11.35
N PHE A 211 6.56 -1.68 -11.38
CA PHE A 211 5.19 -2.14 -11.56
C PHE A 211 4.79 -3.17 -10.52
N PHE A 212 3.54 -3.10 -10.10
CA PHE A 212 2.89 -4.11 -9.28
C PHE A 212 1.71 -4.71 -10.03
N PHE A 213 1.65 -6.04 -9.99
CA PHE A 213 0.69 -6.84 -10.72
C PHE A 213 -0.25 -7.53 -9.75
N LEU A 214 -1.53 -7.56 -10.06
CA LEU A 214 -2.47 -8.47 -9.44
C LEU A 214 -2.66 -9.65 -10.38
N ASP A 215 -2.42 -10.86 -9.91
CA ASP A 215 -2.88 -12.05 -10.61
C ASP A 215 -4.35 -12.31 -10.26
N CYS A 216 -5.21 -12.21 -11.27
CA CYS A 216 -6.64 -12.40 -11.09
C CYS A 216 -7.04 -13.87 -10.88
N GLU A 217 -6.12 -14.83 -11.01
CA GLU A 217 -6.36 -16.25 -10.77
C GLU A 217 -6.07 -16.68 -9.33
N ASP A 218 -5.04 -16.14 -8.67
CA ASP A 218 -4.72 -16.50 -7.28
C ASP A 218 -4.95 -15.35 -6.28
N GLY A 219 -5.19 -14.13 -6.79
CA GLY A 219 -5.42 -12.91 -6.01
C GLY A 219 -4.18 -12.33 -5.31
N ASN A 220 -2.99 -12.85 -5.59
CA ASN A 220 -1.74 -12.33 -5.06
C ASN A 220 -1.25 -11.11 -5.83
N VAL A 221 -0.43 -10.33 -5.12
CA VAL A 221 0.26 -9.18 -5.70
C VAL A 221 1.70 -9.55 -5.95
N TYR A 222 2.19 -9.17 -7.12
CA TYR A 222 3.55 -9.37 -7.55
C TYR A 222 4.21 -8.04 -7.87
N VAL A 223 5.53 -7.97 -7.75
CA VAL A 223 6.34 -6.83 -8.19
C VAL A 223 7.25 -7.27 -9.34
N GLY A 224 7.33 -6.43 -10.36
CA GLY A 224 8.25 -6.65 -11.48
C GLY A 224 9.71 -6.54 -11.05
N THR A 225 10.55 -7.40 -11.61
CA THR A 225 12.00 -7.40 -11.41
C THR A 225 12.72 -6.72 -12.56
N ARG A 226 14.07 -6.76 -12.55
CA ARG A 226 14.88 -6.29 -13.67
C ARG A 226 14.56 -7.00 -14.99
N ASN A 227 14.17 -8.27 -14.93
CA ASN A 227 13.92 -9.10 -16.12
C ASN A 227 12.45 -9.09 -16.56
N LEU A 228 11.58 -8.29 -15.92
CA LEU A 228 10.15 -8.19 -16.25
C LEU A 228 9.87 -8.07 -17.76
N LEU A 229 10.61 -7.22 -18.48
CA LEU A 229 10.39 -7.00 -19.92
C LEU A 229 11.02 -8.10 -20.80
N VAL A 230 11.93 -8.90 -20.26
CA VAL A 230 12.69 -9.94 -20.99
C VAL A 230 11.92 -11.26 -20.96
N ASP A 231 11.51 -11.72 -19.77
CA ASP A 231 10.89 -13.04 -19.57
C ASP A 231 9.63 -12.98 -18.68
N GLY A 232 9.27 -11.81 -18.14
CA GLY A 232 8.16 -11.66 -17.22
C GLY A 232 8.49 -12.04 -15.78
N GLU A 233 9.77 -12.04 -15.37
CA GLU A 233 10.19 -12.33 -14.00
C GLU A 233 9.56 -11.35 -13.00
N MET A 234 8.90 -11.92 -11.99
CA MET A 234 8.16 -11.20 -10.94
C MET A 234 8.37 -11.88 -9.58
N MET A 235 8.21 -11.13 -8.50
CA MET A 235 8.32 -11.62 -7.12
C MET A 235 7.01 -11.40 -6.36
N VAL A 236 6.61 -12.35 -5.51
CA VAL A 236 5.40 -12.22 -4.68
C VAL A 236 5.59 -11.16 -3.60
N CYS A 237 4.63 -10.26 -3.43
CA CYS A 237 4.66 -9.18 -2.44
C CYS A 237 4.12 -9.59 -1.07
N VAL A 238 3.39 -10.69 -0.99
CA VAL A 238 2.76 -11.20 0.23
C VAL A 238 3.10 -12.68 0.41
N PRO A 239 3.46 -13.12 1.63
CA PRO A 239 3.69 -14.54 1.89
C PRO A 239 2.44 -15.37 1.59
N GLU A 240 2.62 -16.60 1.11
CA GLU A 240 1.52 -17.54 0.97
C GLU A 240 0.88 -17.85 2.33
N ARG A 241 -0.43 -18.03 2.34
CA ARG A 241 -1.17 -18.50 3.51
C ARG A 241 -1.95 -19.74 3.12
N ALA A 242 -1.91 -20.75 3.98
CA ALA A 242 -2.86 -21.86 3.92
C ALA A 242 -4.27 -21.28 4.16
N SER A 243 -5.13 -21.33 3.14
CA SER A 243 -6.50 -20.79 3.21
C SER A 243 -7.35 -21.64 4.16
N THR A 244 -8.01 -20.99 5.13
CA THR A 244 -8.95 -21.65 6.05
C THR A 244 -10.41 -21.51 5.64
N SER A 245 -10.73 -20.59 4.72
CA SER A 245 -12.10 -20.37 4.24
C SER A 245 -12.12 -19.81 2.81
N GLU A 246 -13.24 -20.00 2.08
CA GLU A 246 -13.42 -19.44 0.72
C GLU A 246 -13.34 -17.89 0.70
N GLU A 247 -13.78 -17.20 1.76
CA GLU A 247 -13.67 -15.73 1.86
C GLU A 247 -12.23 -15.22 2.02
N GLU A 248 -11.32 -16.09 2.45
CA GLU A 248 -9.90 -15.80 2.64
C GLU A 248 -9.04 -16.32 1.47
N THR A 249 -9.66 -16.95 0.47
CA THR A 249 -8.99 -17.26 -0.80
C THR A 249 -8.89 -16.00 -1.66
N GLN A 250 -7.75 -15.79 -2.31
CA GLN A 250 -7.51 -14.67 -3.24
C GLN A 250 -7.58 -13.25 -2.63
N ASP A 251 -7.26 -13.11 -1.33
CA ASP A 251 -7.24 -11.81 -0.64
C ASP A 251 -5.86 -11.12 -0.64
N GLY A 252 -4.92 -11.56 -1.48
CA GLY A 252 -3.52 -11.13 -1.46
C GLY A 252 -3.35 -9.61 -1.64
N MET A 253 -4.14 -8.97 -2.51
CA MET A 253 -4.15 -7.51 -2.64
C MET A 253 -4.58 -6.79 -1.36
N LEU A 254 -5.57 -7.32 -0.64
CA LEU A 254 -6.00 -6.78 0.64
C LEU A 254 -4.91 -6.93 1.70
N ARG A 255 -4.28 -8.11 1.80
CA ARG A 255 -3.17 -8.34 2.73
C ARG A 255 -1.98 -7.42 2.47
N TRP A 256 -1.68 -7.17 1.20
CA TRP A 256 -0.63 -6.24 0.79
C TRP A 256 -0.90 -4.82 1.29
N LEU A 257 -2.12 -4.30 1.07
CA LEU A 257 -2.51 -2.97 1.54
C LEU A 257 -2.67 -2.90 3.07
N GLU A 258 -3.15 -3.95 3.73
CA GLU A 258 -3.22 -4.03 5.20
C GLU A 258 -1.83 -3.95 5.84
N HIS A 259 -0.86 -4.68 5.29
CA HIS A 259 0.53 -4.61 5.76
C HIS A 259 1.10 -3.21 5.55
N TYR A 260 0.90 -2.62 4.37
CA TYR A 260 1.33 -1.25 4.09
C TYR A 260 0.70 -0.23 5.04
N ALA A 261 -0.62 -0.31 5.27
CA ALA A 261 -1.33 0.55 6.22
C ALA A 261 -0.78 0.40 7.64
N HIS A 262 -0.47 -0.83 8.07
CA HIS A 262 0.16 -1.09 9.35
C HIS A 262 1.55 -0.44 9.44
N CYS A 263 2.38 -0.51 8.38
CA CYS A 263 3.69 0.15 8.35
C CYS A 263 3.58 1.68 8.48
N LEU A 264 2.57 2.29 7.86
CA LEU A 264 2.31 3.72 8.02
C LEU A 264 1.86 4.08 9.44
N GLN A 265 0.93 3.32 10.01
CA GLN A 265 0.37 3.57 11.35
C GLN A 265 1.39 3.33 12.48
N SER A 266 2.24 2.32 12.33
CA SER A 266 3.32 2.00 13.27
C SER A 266 4.52 2.94 13.15
N GLY A 267 4.51 3.83 12.15
CA GLY A 267 5.60 4.77 11.90
C GLY A 267 6.84 4.14 11.27
N ILE A 268 6.75 2.92 10.73
CA ILE A 268 7.82 2.33 9.92
C ILE A 268 8.06 3.23 8.71
N PHE A 269 7.01 3.62 7.99
CA PHE A 269 7.08 4.55 6.86
C PHE A 269 6.53 5.93 7.24
N HIS A 270 7.18 6.97 6.76
CA HIS A 270 6.87 8.36 7.08
C HIS A 270 7.03 9.28 5.86
N VAL A 271 6.33 10.42 5.90
CA VAL A 271 6.53 11.49 4.92
C VAL A 271 7.88 12.15 5.17
N ARG A 272 8.68 12.30 4.12
CA ARG A 272 9.93 13.05 4.15
C ARG A 272 9.92 14.15 3.13
N THR A 273 10.63 15.24 3.44
CA THR A 273 10.99 16.27 2.49
C THR A 273 12.44 16.04 2.09
N GLU A 274 12.65 15.65 0.83
CA GLU A 274 13.99 15.45 0.24
C GLU A 274 14.10 16.39 -0.96
N GLU A 275 15.17 17.21 -0.99
CA GLU A 275 15.43 18.17 -2.09
C GLU A 275 14.28 19.13 -2.42
N GLY A 276 13.42 19.42 -1.44
CA GLY A 276 12.24 20.29 -1.60
C GLY A 276 10.94 19.54 -1.88
N SER A 277 11.02 18.27 -2.26
CA SER A 277 9.85 17.44 -2.58
C SER A 277 9.43 16.58 -1.40
N ARG A 278 8.12 16.57 -1.13
CA ARG A 278 7.53 15.73 -0.07
C ARG A 278 7.01 14.42 -0.65
N SER A 279 7.38 13.30 -0.04
CA SER A 279 6.86 11.98 -0.43
C SER A 279 6.82 11.01 0.74
N ILE A 280 6.04 9.93 0.61
CA ILE A 280 6.09 8.81 1.57
C ILE A 280 7.38 8.02 1.30
N SER A 281 8.29 8.05 2.27
CA SER A 281 9.57 7.35 2.19
C SER A 281 9.43 5.92 2.71
N LEU A 282 9.84 4.95 1.88
CA LEU A 282 9.86 3.53 2.24
C LEU A 282 11.12 3.11 3.00
N TYR A 283 12.05 4.03 3.29
CA TYR A 283 13.15 3.76 4.21
C TYR A 283 12.64 3.73 5.65
N PRO A 284 12.72 2.59 6.35
CA PRO A 284 12.15 2.45 7.70
C PRO A 284 12.67 3.48 8.71
N GLU A 285 11.84 3.86 9.68
CA GLU A 285 12.22 4.79 10.75
C GLU A 285 12.29 4.18 12.15
N THR A 286 11.77 2.96 12.30
CA THR A 286 11.64 2.28 13.59
C THR A 286 12.43 0.97 13.62
N GLU A 287 12.81 0.55 14.81
CA GLU A 287 13.41 -0.77 15.02
C GLU A 287 12.41 -1.90 14.70
N PRO A 288 12.88 -3.08 14.26
CA PRO A 288 14.29 -3.47 14.06
C PRO A 288 14.86 -3.05 12.69
N TYR A 289 14.08 -2.37 11.85
CA TYR A 289 14.44 -2.08 10.46
C TYR A 289 15.26 -0.78 10.28
N CYS A 290 15.31 0.05 11.32
CA CYS A 290 16.16 1.22 11.41
C CYS A 290 16.98 1.17 12.70
N THR A 291 18.30 1.24 12.57
CA THR A 291 19.22 1.28 13.72
C THR A 291 19.64 2.70 14.03
N THR A 292 19.70 3.06 15.31
CA THR A 292 20.19 4.37 15.76
C THR A 292 21.45 4.19 16.62
N ALA A 293 22.49 4.96 16.34
CA ALA A 293 23.69 5.08 17.18
C ALA A 293 23.93 6.55 17.54
N VAL A 294 24.43 6.80 18.75
CA VAL A 294 24.77 8.15 19.22
C VAL A 294 26.19 8.14 19.74
N THR A 295 27.04 9.05 19.25
CA THR A 295 28.43 9.18 19.69
C THR A 295 28.80 10.65 19.79
N ARG A 296 29.29 11.09 20.95
CA ARG A 296 29.73 12.48 21.21
C ARG A 296 28.74 13.55 20.73
N GLY A 297 27.44 13.32 20.94
CA GLY A 297 26.39 14.24 20.52
C GLY A 297 25.96 14.14 19.06
N VAL A 298 26.58 13.29 18.24
CA VAL A 298 26.12 13.00 16.88
C VAL A 298 25.25 11.75 16.90
N GLN A 299 24.01 11.86 16.41
CA GLN A 299 23.14 10.73 16.17
C GLN A 299 23.20 10.33 14.70
N VAL A 300 23.39 9.03 14.45
CA VAL A 300 23.34 8.40 13.14
C VAL A 300 22.20 7.39 13.12
N ARG A 301 21.37 7.44 12.08
CA ARG A 301 20.29 6.50 11.82
C ARG A 301 20.49 5.86 10.46
N CYS A 302 20.35 4.54 10.39
CA CYS A 302 20.56 3.76 9.18
C CYS A 302 19.39 2.80 8.95
N SER A 303 18.91 2.72 7.72
CA SER A 303 17.81 1.84 7.31
C SER A 303 17.99 1.42 5.85
N GLY A 304 17.60 0.18 5.51
CA GLY A 304 17.68 -0.36 4.16
C GLY A 304 16.31 -0.62 3.54
N VAL A 305 16.23 -0.66 2.21
CA VAL A 305 15.06 -1.05 1.43
C VAL A 305 15.48 -1.95 0.27
N PHE A 306 14.67 -2.96 -0.03
CA PHE A 306 14.87 -3.85 -1.18
C PHE A 306 14.36 -3.19 -2.48
N VAL A 307 15.12 -3.35 -3.56
CA VAL A 307 14.90 -2.71 -4.87
C VAL A 307 14.62 -3.80 -5.91
N PRO A 308 13.38 -4.33 -5.98
CA PRO A 308 13.03 -5.45 -6.85
C PRO A 308 13.27 -5.15 -8.33
N GLU A 309 12.97 -3.94 -8.80
CA GLU A 309 13.07 -3.55 -10.20
C GLU A 309 14.52 -3.55 -10.75
N LEU A 310 15.52 -3.61 -9.88
CA LEU A 310 16.93 -3.79 -10.26
C LEU A 310 17.46 -5.20 -9.94
N SER A 311 16.69 -5.99 -9.19
CA SER A 311 17.05 -7.34 -8.74
C SER A 311 16.75 -8.42 -9.79
N ARG A 312 17.44 -9.56 -9.67
CA ARG A 312 17.24 -10.78 -10.49
C ARG A 312 17.00 -11.99 -9.59
N VAL A 313 16.12 -12.90 -10.00
CA VAL A 313 15.68 -14.07 -9.21
C VAL A 313 16.24 -15.40 -9.77
N GLU A 314 16.75 -15.44 -11.00
CA GLU A 314 17.27 -16.67 -11.60
C GLU A 314 18.54 -17.25 -10.91
N GLU A 315 18.51 -18.59 -10.72
CA GLU A 315 19.35 -19.42 -9.85
C GLU A 315 20.87 -19.32 -10.03
N LEU A 316 21.36 -18.81 -11.15
CA LEU A 316 22.80 -18.81 -11.44
C LEU A 316 23.52 -17.58 -10.87
N ASP A 317 22.78 -16.52 -10.52
CA ASP A 317 23.40 -15.21 -10.32
C ASP A 317 22.61 -14.26 -9.40
N ASP A 318 21.70 -14.75 -8.55
CA ASP A 318 20.89 -14.05 -7.53
C ASP A 318 21.47 -12.68 -7.13
N SER A 319 21.15 -11.64 -7.92
CA SER A 319 21.68 -10.31 -7.71
C SER A 319 20.56 -9.46 -7.15
N TYR A 320 20.39 -9.51 -5.84
CA TYR A 320 19.50 -8.62 -5.14
C TYR A 320 20.06 -7.21 -5.08
N TRP A 321 19.18 -6.23 -5.09
CA TRP A 321 19.54 -4.82 -4.94
C TRP A 321 18.90 -4.28 -3.69
N PHE A 322 19.71 -3.64 -2.88
CA PHE A 322 19.27 -2.92 -1.69
C PHE A 322 19.76 -1.50 -1.79
N SER A 323 18.89 -0.56 -1.44
CA SER A 323 19.29 0.82 -1.16
C SER A 323 19.28 1.05 0.34
N TYR A 324 20.07 2.01 0.81
CA TYR A 324 20.10 2.39 2.20
C TYR A 324 20.04 3.91 2.37
N SER A 325 19.54 4.33 3.52
CA SER A 325 19.49 5.73 3.94
C SER A 325 20.26 5.88 5.24
N VAL A 326 21.32 6.70 5.23
CA VAL A 326 22.04 7.11 6.44
C VAL A 326 21.74 8.57 6.73
N ARG A 327 21.19 8.81 7.92
CA ARG A 327 20.70 10.10 8.38
C ARG A 327 21.50 10.50 9.61
N MET A 328 22.20 11.62 9.54
CA MET A 328 23.01 12.13 10.65
C MET A 328 22.40 13.43 11.16
N ARG A 329 22.32 13.59 12.48
CA ARG A 329 21.95 14.85 13.12
C ARG A 329 22.76 15.10 14.36
N LEU A 330 23.02 16.37 14.65
CA LEU A 330 23.59 16.79 15.92
C LEU A 330 22.48 16.81 16.98
N LEU A 331 22.75 16.20 18.13
CA LEU A 331 21.94 16.31 19.34
C LEU A 331 22.45 17.54 20.12
N ASN A 332 21.53 18.42 20.52
CA ASN A 332 21.77 19.72 21.15
C ASN A 332 23.18 19.90 21.78
N PRO A 333 24.03 20.80 21.27
CA PRO A 333 25.21 21.22 22.02
C PRO A 333 24.74 21.88 23.31
N ALA A 334 25.35 21.53 24.45
CA ALA A 334 25.08 22.25 25.70
C ALA A 334 25.31 23.76 25.48
N PRO A 335 24.58 24.68 26.14
CA PRO A 335 24.85 26.11 26.01
C PRO A 335 26.31 26.40 26.37
N GLY A 336 27.10 26.82 25.37
CA GLY A 336 28.56 27.03 25.50
C GLY A 336 29.45 26.02 24.75
N GLN A 337 28.90 24.96 24.15
CA GLN A 337 29.63 24.11 23.22
C GLN A 337 29.70 24.77 21.84
N VAL A 338 30.93 25.02 21.40
CA VAL A 338 31.31 25.53 20.08
C VAL A 338 30.53 24.83 18.97
N ASP A 339 30.02 25.62 18.03
CA ASP A 339 29.36 25.25 16.78
C ASP A 339 29.82 23.88 16.24
N ALA A 340 29.10 22.80 16.53
CA ALA A 340 29.59 21.45 16.24
C ALA A 340 29.61 21.15 14.72
N LEU A 341 28.97 22.00 13.91
CA LEU A 341 29.13 22.02 12.45
C LEU A 341 30.59 22.28 12.03
N ASN A 342 31.37 22.98 12.85
CA ASN A 342 32.80 23.20 12.62
C ASN A 342 33.70 22.10 13.20
N THR A 343 33.17 21.17 14.00
CA THR A 343 33.98 20.16 14.71
C THR A 343 33.72 18.72 14.27
N CYS A 344 32.65 18.45 13.53
CA CYS A 344 32.32 17.11 13.04
C CYS A 344 32.40 17.05 11.52
N GLN A 345 33.54 16.60 11.00
CA GLN A 345 33.71 16.30 9.59
C GLN A 345 33.68 14.78 9.37
N LEU A 346 32.85 14.32 8.42
CA LEU A 346 32.92 12.95 7.95
C LEU A 346 34.23 12.81 7.16
N SER A 347 35.19 12.02 7.66
CA SER A 347 36.50 11.83 7.02
C SER A 347 36.61 10.54 6.22
N ASP A 348 36.06 9.45 6.77
CA ASP A 348 36.16 8.09 6.26
C ASP A 348 34.85 7.33 6.44
N ARG A 349 34.69 6.25 5.67
CA ARG A 349 33.56 5.34 5.74
C ARG A 349 34.05 3.90 5.86
N HIS A 350 33.37 3.13 6.70
CA HIS A 350 33.59 1.71 6.86
C HIS A 350 32.24 1.00 6.89
N TRP A 351 32.06 0.01 6.02
CA TRP A 351 30.86 -0.80 5.96
C TRP A 351 31.23 -2.26 6.02
N VAL A 352 30.53 -3.02 6.85
CA VAL A 352 30.60 -4.47 6.90
C VAL A 352 29.21 -4.98 6.56
N ILE A 353 29.12 -5.78 5.50
CA ILE A 353 27.84 -6.23 4.99
C ILE A 353 27.73 -7.72 5.19
N ARG A 354 26.59 -8.09 5.73
CA ARG A 354 26.31 -9.45 6.15
C ARG A 354 25.03 -9.94 5.49
N ALA A 355 25.07 -11.19 5.05
CA ALA A 355 23.88 -11.99 4.81
C ALA A 355 23.81 -12.99 5.96
N ASN A 356 22.74 -12.92 6.76
CA ASN A 356 22.68 -13.57 8.07
C ASN A 356 23.91 -13.21 8.91
N ASP A 357 24.63 -14.20 9.42
CA ASP A 357 25.83 -14.00 10.24
C ASP A 357 27.13 -13.94 9.42
N THR A 358 27.05 -14.15 8.10
CA THR A 358 28.21 -14.23 7.21
C THR A 358 28.53 -12.87 6.61
N VAL A 359 29.78 -12.41 6.74
CA VAL A 359 30.25 -11.20 6.04
C VAL A 359 30.43 -11.53 4.57
N VAL A 360 29.65 -10.86 3.72
CA VAL A 360 29.69 -11.03 2.26
C VAL A 360 30.57 -9.98 1.57
N ALA A 361 30.75 -8.83 2.22
CA ALA A 361 31.56 -7.73 1.69
C ALA A 361 31.97 -6.75 2.79
N GLU A 362 33.09 -6.08 2.55
CA GLU A 362 33.60 -5.00 3.40
C GLU A 362 34.07 -3.85 2.53
N VAL A 363 33.84 -2.63 3.02
CA VAL A 363 34.08 -1.40 2.28
C VAL A 363 34.83 -0.45 3.16
N ARG A 364 35.96 0.06 2.67
CA ARG A 364 36.71 1.13 3.31
C ARG A 364 37.01 2.22 2.28
N GLY A 365 36.86 3.47 2.68
CA GLY A 365 37.20 4.60 1.82
C GLY A 365 36.99 5.93 2.50
N ARG A 366 37.26 7.01 1.78
CA ARG A 366 36.99 8.38 2.26
C ARG A 366 35.50 8.59 2.45
N ALA A 367 35.14 9.45 3.37
CA ALA A 367 33.79 9.97 3.48
C ALA A 367 33.40 10.71 2.20
N VAL A 368 32.14 10.56 1.77
CA VAL A 368 31.63 11.31 0.64
C VAL A 368 30.20 11.74 0.95
N ILE A 369 29.91 13.01 0.65
CA ILE A 369 28.61 13.66 0.78
C ILE A 369 28.30 14.27 -0.59
N GLY A 370 27.30 13.76 -1.31
CA GLY A 370 26.80 14.34 -2.56
C GLY A 370 27.27 13.70 -3.87
N MET A 371 26.41 13.88 -4.89
CA MET A 371 26.32 13.46 -6.31
C MET A 371 27.32 12.51 -6.99
N VAL A 372 28.61 12.46 -6.61
CA VAL A 372 29.54 11.39 -7.08
C VAL A 372 29.66 10.28 -6.03
N CYS A 373 29.05 10.50 -4.87
CA CYS A 373 28.49 9.49 -3.98
C CYS A 373 27.19 10.04 -3.37
N PRO A 374 26.01 9.71 -3.88
CA PRO A 374 24.81 9.82 -3.08
C PRO A 374 24.91 8.70 -2.07
N LEU A 375 25.59 8.89 -0.93
CA LEU A 375 25.59 7.88 0.13
C LEU A 375 25.84 6.46 -0.44
N THR A 376 26.88 6.30 -1.28
CA THR A 376 26.99 5.22 -2.29
C THR A 376 26.74 3.83 -1.72
N LEU A 377 25.47 3.44 -1.81
CA LEU A 377 24.99 2.23 -2.44
C LEU A 377 26.11 1.22 -2.65
N PHE A 378 26.21 0.26 -1.74
CA PHE A 378 26.69 -1.02 -2.18
C PHE A 378 25.47 -1.82 -2.61
N ILE A 379 25.55 -2.20 -3.87
CA ILE A 379 24.68 -3.19 -4.47
C ILE A 379 25.23 -4.52 -3.98
N PHE A 380 24.52 -5.18 -3.08
CA PHE A 380 24.90 -6.52 -2.67
C PHE A 380 24.15 -7.53 -3.50
N LYS A 381 24.87 -8.09 -4.46
CA LYS A 381 24.56 -9.42 -4.99
C LYS A 381 24.69 -10.41 -3.82
N LEU A 382 23.57 -10.72 -3.17
CA LEU A 382 23.47 -11.71 -2.12
C LEU A 382 22.93 -13.02 -2.73
N PRO A 383 23.64 -14.15 -2.61
CA PRO A 383 23.01 -15.43 -2.91
C PRO A 383 21.95 -15.74 -1.84
N HIS A 384 20.72 -16.01 -2.27
CA HIS A 384 19.55 -16.45 -1.48
C HIS A 384 18.89 -15.44 -0.52
N PHE A 385 17.56 -15.37 -0.58
CA PHE A 385 16.69 -14.50 0.22
C PHE A 385 15.98 -15.29 1.32
N GLU A 386 16.49 -15.30 2.55
CA GLU A 386 15.68 -15.66 3.72
C GLU A 386 16.04 -14.74 4.91
N ASN A 387 15.08 -13.90 5.30
CA ASN A 387 15.04 -13.12 6.55
C ASN A 387 16.34 -12.41 6.97
N HIS A 388 16.65 -11.25 6.38
CA HIS A 388 17.83 -10.46 6.78
C HIS A 388 17.48 -9.22 7.61
N LEU A 389 18.10 -9.16 8.79
CA LEU A 389 18.18 -7.97 9.64
C LEU A 389 19.50 -7.25 9.30
N PHE A 390 19.45 -6.10 8.63
CA PHE A 390 20.65 -5.33 8.33
C PHE A 390 21.11 -4.56 9.58
N LYS A 391 22.18 -5.02 10.23
CA LYS A 391 22.87 -4.25 11.28
C LYS A 391 23.93 -3.36 10.64
N PHE A 392 23.69 -2.04 10.64
CA PHE A 392 24.67 -1.05 10.23
C PHE A 392 25.51 -0.63 11.46
N CYS A 393 26.78 -1.00 11.49
CA CYS A 393 27.75 -0.43 12.43
C CYS A 393 28.52 0.70 11.74
N THR A 394 28.10 1.94 11.95
CA THR A 394 28.94 3.10 11.64
C THR A 394 29.74 3.46 12.89
N SER A 395 31.04 3.14 12.91
CA SER A 395 31.96 3.71 13.90
C SER A 395 32.42 5.08 13.40
N ALA A 396 31.90 6.16 13.99
CA ALA A 396 32.48 7.48 13.83
C ALA A 396 33.74 7.55 14.72
N LEU A 397 34.91 7.29 14.14
CA LEU A 397 36.17 7.64 14.77
C LEU A 397 36.36 9.15 14.61
N LEU A 398 35.97 9.89 15.64
CA LEU A 398 36.24 11.31 15.76
C LEU A 398 37.68 11.47 16.26
N SER A 399 38.59 11.83 15.35
CA SER A 399 39.94 12.33 15.66
C SER A 399 39.85 13.68 16.36
#